data_AF-A0A2G1WHF0-F1
#
_entry.id   AF-A0A2G1WHF0-F1
#
_cell.length_a   1.000
_cell.length_b   1.000
_cell.length_c   1.000
_cell.angle_alpha   90.00
_cell.angle_beta   90.00
_cell.angle_gamma   90.00
#
_symmetry.space_group_name_H-M   'P 1'
#
loop_
_entity.id
_entity.type
_entity.pdbx_description
1 polymer ?
#
loop_
_entity_poly.entity_id
_entity_poly.type
_entity_poly.pdbx_seq_one_letter_code
_entity_poly.pdbx_strand_id
1 'polypeptide(L)'
;AALGAGDGITALRALAGPGHVIYSAFAGYYLGLAKFNPENRGPIIVKGLVIAAVIHALYNSLVGPVTTVVSVVTGLPRVAALFVFVILFQGAFGYVLVRKLRRYRDAYLETRDAVDPAVEPELTEFED
;
A
#
# COMPACT_ATOMS: atom_id res chain seq x y z
N ALA A 1 8.33 22.62 -31.43
CA ALA A 1 8.35 21.23 -30.92
C ALA A 1 8.62 21.20 -29.41
N ALA A 2 7.68 21.68 -28.60
CA ALA A 2 7.78 21.68 -27.13
C ALA A 2 6.57 21.01 -26.42
N LEU A 3 5.59 20.53 -27.20
CA LEU A 3 4.31 20.00 -26.68
C LEU A 3 4.34 18.47 -26.43
N GLY A 4 5.43 17.76 -26.72
CA GLY A 4 5.50 16.30 -26.55
C GLY A 4 6.17 15.81 -25.25
N ALA A 5 7.00 16.65 -24.62
CA ALA A 5 7.77 16.24 -23.43
C ALA A 5 6.98 16.39 -22.12
N GLY A 6 6.06 17.36 -22.05
CA GLY A 6 5.21 17.61 -20.87
C GLY A 6 4.04 16.62 -20.74
N ASP A 7 3.40 16.26 -21.86
CA ASP A 7 2.25 15.35 -21.88
C ASP A 7 2.62 13.93 -21.44
N GLY A 8 3.84 13.47 -21.77
CA GLY A 8 4.38 12.22 -21.28
C GLY A 8 4.53 12.19 -19.76
N ILE A 9 4.97 13.29 -19.15
CA ILE A 9 5.16 13.38 -17.69
C ILE A 9 3.81 13.39 -16.96
N THR A 10 2.81 14.11 -17.47
CA THR A 10 1.47 14.17 -16.85
C THR A 10 0.77 12.81 -16.88
N ALA A 11 0.79 12.12 -18.03
CA ALA A 11 0.19 10.78 -18.15
C ALA A 11 0.91 9.75 -17.27
N LEU A 12 2.24 9.82 -17.18
CA LEU A 12 3.05 8.97 -16.30
C LEU A 12 2.80 9.27 -14.81
N ARG A 13 2.64 10.55 -14.43
CA ARG A 13 2.30 10.93 -13.04
C ARG A 13 0.88 10.55 -12.64
N ALA A 14 -0.07 10.61 -13.57
CA ALA A 14 -1.44 10.16 -13.30
C ALA A 14 -1.47 8.67 -12.89
N LEU A 15 -0.60 7.85 -13.47
CA LEU A 15 -0.43 6.43 -13.12
C LEU A 15 0.37 6.20 -11.83
N ALA A 16 1.13 7.18 -11.34
CA ALA A 16 1.79 7.11 -10.04
C ALA A 16 0.81 7.31 -8.86
N GLY A 17 -0.32 7.99 -9.09
CA GLY A 17 -1.35 8.27 -8.09
C GLY A 17 -1.89 7.04 -7.35
N PRO A 18 -2.30 5.96 -8.05
CA PRO A 18 -2.70 4.70 -7.41
C PRO A 18 -1.62 4.08 -6.52
N GLY A 19 -0.33 4.31 -6.83
CA GLY A 19 0.82 3.91 -6.03
C GLY A 19 0.72 4.40 -4.59
N HIS A 20 0.55 5.71 -4.44
CA HIS A 20 0.49 6.38 -3.14
C HIS A 20 -0.64 5.86 -2.24
N VAL A 21 -1.77 5.45 -2.82
CA VAL A 21 -2.89 4.86 -2.07
C VAL A 21 -2.46 3.55 -1.41
N ILE A 22 -1.78 2.66 -2.13
CA ILE A 22 -1.34 1.38 -1.56
C ILE A 22 -0.25 1.61 -0.52
N TYR A 23 0.73 2.46 -0.80
CA TYR A 23 1.85 2.68 0.13
C TYR A 23 1.38 3.33 1.44
N SER A 24 0.49 4.32 1.36
CA SER A 24 -0.11 4.94 2.54
C SER A 24 -1.02 3.97 3.30
N ALA A 25 -1.73 3.08 2.61
CA ALA A 25 -2.54 2.06 3.27
C ALA A 25 -1.70 1.02 4.03
N PHE A 26 -0.50 0.67 3.55
CA PHE A 26 0.44 -0.13 4.35
C PHE A 26 0.91 0.62 5.60
N ALA A 27 1.30 1.88 5.48
CA ALA A 27 1.67 2.71 6.63
C ALA A 27 0.50 2.83 7.63
N GLY A 28 -0.71 3.10 7.14
CA GLY A 28 -1.94 3.21 7.92
C GLY A 28 -2.33 1.92 8.64
N TYR A 29 -2.15 0.75 8.00
CA TYR A 29 -2.36 -0.55 8.65
C TYR A 29 -1.48 -0.70 9.89
N TYR A 30 -0.18 -0.39 9.78
CA TYR A 30 0.74 -0.49 10.90
C TYR A 30 0.53 0.60 11.95
N LEU A 31 0.15 1.82 11.55
CA LEU A 31 -0.23 2.87 12.48
C LEU A 31 -1.48 2.48 13.30
N GLY A 32 -2.49 1.92 12.65
CA GLY A 32 -3.68 1.38 13.30
C GLY A 32 -3.32 0.25 14.27
N LEU A 33 -2.45 -0.67 13.86
CA LEU A 33 -1.96 -1.75 14.74
C LEU A 33 -1.21 -1.20 15.96
N ALA A 34 -0.41 -0.14 15.79
CA ALA A 34 0.34 0.49 16.87
C ALA A 34 -0.58 1.12 17.92
N LYS A 35 -1.71 1.73 17.51
CA LYS A 35 -2.69 2.32 18.43
C LYS A 35 -3.09 1.32 19.52
N PHE A 36 -3.40 0.09 19.11
CA PHE A 36 -3.86 -1.00 19.97
C PHE A 36 -2.73 -1.85 20.59
N ASN A 37 -1.46 -1.48 20.39
CA ASN A 37 -0.30 -2.20 20.95
C ASN A 37 0.69 -1.21 21.59
N PRO A 38 0.32 -0.55 22.72
CA PRO A 38 1.06 0.56 23.30
C PRO A 38 2.52 0.27 23.60
N GLU A 39 2.80 -0.91 24.17
CA GLU A 39 4.15 -1.35 24.53
C GLU A 39 5.11 -1.40 23.34
N ASN A 40 4.58 -1.64 22.13
CA ASN A 40 5.36 -1.82 20.91
C ASN A 40 5.08 -0.75 19.85
N ARG A 41 4.46 0.39 20.23
CA ARG A 41 4.04 1.46 19.30
C ARG A 41 5.15 1.90 18.34
N GLY A 42 6.30 2.29 18.88
CA GLY A 42 7.43 2.80 18.10
C GLY A 42 7.90 1.81 17.02
N PRO A 43 8.33 0.59 17.40
CA PRO A 43 8.74 -0.42 16.43
C PRO A 43 7.69 -0.76 15.36
N ILE A 44 6.41 -0.80 15.73
CA ILE A 44 5.32 -1.09 14.79
C ILE A 44 5.17 0.04 13.75
N ILE A 45 5.23 1.31 14.18
CA ILE A 45 5.16 2.46 13.27
C ILE A 45 6.35 2.46 12.32
N VAL A 46 7.58 2.29 12.84
CA VAL A 46 8.80 2.24 12.02
C VAL A 46 8.71 1.12 11.00
N LYS A 47 8.23 -0.06 11.39
CA LYS A 47 8.01 -1.19 10.47
C LYS A 47 7.05 -0.82 9.34
N GLY A 48 5.96 -0.11 9.64
CA GLY A 48 5.04 0.40 8.64
C GLY A 48 5.68 1.35 7.64
N LEU A 49 6.44 2.33 8.14
CA LEU A 49 7.15 3.30 7.31
C LEU A 49 8.21 2.64 6.43
N VAL A 50 9.00 1.72 6.99
CA VAL A 50 10.02 0.97 6.24
C VAL A 50 9.37 0.14 5.13
N ILE A 51 8.27 -0.57 5.42
CA ILE A 51 7.56 -1.35 4.40
C ILE A 51 7.03 -0.44 3.29
N ALA A 52 6.37 0.67 3.64
CA ALA A 52 5.85 1.61 2.65
C ALA A 52 6.98 2.21 1.78
N ALA A 53 8.09 2.61 2.41
CA ALA A 53 9.25 3.17 1.71
C ALA A 53 9.90 2.15 0.77
N VAL A 54 10.05 0.90 1.22
CA VAL A 54 10.62 -0.17 0.39
C VAL A 54 9.75 -0.47 -0.82
N ILE A 55 8.42 -0.58 -0.64
CA ILE A 55 7.50 -0.81 -1.76
C ILE A 55 7.56 0.35 -2.75
N HIS A 56 7.58 1.59 -2.25
CA HIS A 56 7.69 2.77 -3.10
C HIS A 56 9.03 2.81 -3.86
N ALA A 57 10.15 2.58 -3.18
CA ALA A 57 11.47 2.51 -3.80
C ALA A 57 11.55 1.40 -4.86
N LEU A 58 10.95 0.24 -4.58
CA LEU A 58 10.86 -0.87 -5.53
C LEU A 58 10.09 -0.47 -6.79
N TYR A 59 8.94 0.19 -6.65
CA TYR A 59 8.18 0.71 -7.80
C TYR A 59 9.03 1.64 -8.65
N ASN A 60 9.66 2.65 -8.03
CA ASN A 60 10.49 3.63 -8.73
C ASN A 60 11.68 2.99 -9.45
N SER A 61 12.22 1.91 -8.90
CA SER A 61 13.37 1.20 -9.46
C SER A 61 12.99 0.27 -10.60
N LEU A 62 11.81 -0.36 -10.53
CA LEU A 62 11.39 -1.39 -11.49
C LEU A 62 10.56 -0.86 -12.65
N VAL A 63 9.77 0.20 -12.46
CA VAL A 63 8.78 0.64 -13.46
C VAL A 63 9.41 0.93 -14.82
N GLY A 64 10.59 1.56 -14.88
CA GLY A 64 11.28 1.83 -16.15
C GLY A 64 11.86 0.57 -16.82
N PRO A 65 12.78 -0.16 -16.15
CA PRO A 65 13.42 -1.34 -16.72
C PRO A 65 12.43 -2.44 -17.09
N VAL A 66 11.47 -2.75 -16.21
CA VAL A 66 10.52 -3.85 -16.45
C VAL A 66 9.59 -3.52 -17.61
N THR A 67 9.03 -2.31 -17.68
CA THR A 67 8.14 -1.94 -18.79
C THR A 67 8.87 -1.92 -20.13
N THR A 68 10.15 -1.53 -20.13
CA THR A 68 11.00 -1.58 -21.32
C THR A 68 11.21 -3.02 -21.79
N VAL A 69 11.61 -3.93 -20.88
CA VAL A 69 11.82 -5.35 -21.20
C VAL A 69 10.53 -5.99 -21.69
N VAL A 70 9.40 -5.77 -21.00
CA VAL A 70 8.10 -6.30 -21.40
C VAL A 70 7.72 -5.81 -22.80
N SER A 71 7.86 -4.51 -23.08
CA SER A 71 7.56 -3.94 -24.40
C SER A 71 8.41 -4.58 -25.51
N VAL A 72 9.72 -4.77 -25.29
CA VAL A 72 10.63 -5.40 -26.27
C VAL A 72 10.29 -6.86 -26.50
N VAL A 73 10.07 -7.64 -25.44
CA VAL A 73 9.86 -9.09 -25.53
C VAL A 73 8.48 -9.43 -26.11
N THR A 74 7.46 -8.64 -25.79
CA THR A 74 6.07 -8.92 -26.21
C THR A 74 5.64 -8.16 -27.47
N GLY A 75 6.41 -7.16 -27.88
CA GLY A 75 6.01 -6.22 -28.94
C GLY A 75 4.92 -5.23 -28.52
N LEU A 76 4.50 -5.22 -27.25
CA LEU A 76 3.48 -4.30 -26.76
C LEU A 76 3.95 -2.84 -26.82
N PRO A 77 3.06 -1.88 -27.12
CA PRO A 77 3.35 -0.47 -26.92
C PRO A 77 3.76 -0.20 -25.46
N ARG A 78 4.74 0.70 -25.25
CA ARG A 78 5.26 1.01 -23.90
C ARG A 78 4.17 1.40 -22.90
N VAL A 79 3.14 2.12 -23.36
CA VAL A 79 1.99 2.51 -22.53
C VAL A 79 1.21 1.28 -22.05
N ALA A 80 0.96 0.31 -22.93
CA ALA A 80 0.29 -0.93 -22.56
C ALA A 80 1.14 -1.77 -21.59
N ALA A 81 2.45 -1.88 -21.84
CA ALA A 81 3.38 -2.54 -20.93
C ALA A 81 3.41 -1.87 -19.53
N LEU A 82 3.31 -0.54 -19.48
CA LEU A 82 3.18 0.22 -18.24
C LEU A 82 1.89 -0.12 -17.50
N PHE A 83 0.74 -0.16 -18.18
CA PHE A 83 -0.53 -0.55 -17.54
C PHE A 83 -0.46 -1.97 -16.95
N VAL A 84 0.09 -2.92 -17.70
CA VAL A 84 0.30 -4.29 -17.21
C VAL A 84 1.16 -4.29 -15.95
N PHE A 85 2.29 -3.57 -15.97
CA PHE A 85 3.16 -3.45 -14.81
C PHE A 85 2.43 -2.84 -13.59
N VAL A 86 1.72 -1.72 -13.78
CA VAL A 86 0.99 -1.04 -12.70
C VAL A 86 -0.08 -1.95 -12.10
N ILE A 87 -0.90 -2.60 -12.93
CA ILE A 87 -1.96 -3.50 -12.45
C ILE A 87 -1.36 -4.66 -11.65
N LEU A 88 -0.31 -5.29 -12.16
CA LEU A 88 0.33 -6.42 -11.48
C LEU A 88 1.02 -5.99 -10.18
N PHE A 89 1.77 -4.89 -10.19
CA PHE A 89 2.49 -4.41 -9.02
C PHE A 89 1.50 -3.96 -7.92
N GLN A 90 0.55 -3.10 -8.27
CA GLN A 90 -0.46 -2.62 -7.33
C GLN A 90 -1.37 -3.76 -6.86
N GLY A 91 -1.75 -4.67 -7.76
CA GLY A 91 -2.57 -5.84 -7.45
C GLY A 91 -1.86 -6.80 -6.49
N ALA A 92 -0.57 -7.06 -6.68
CA ALA A 92 0.21 -7.93 -5.80
C ALA A 92 0.28 -7.36 -4.37
N PHE A 93 0.67 -6.09 -4.22
CA PHE A 93 0.74 -5.46 -2.90
C PHE A 93 -0.64 -5.21 -2.28
N GLY A 94 -1.63 -4.87 -3.09
CA GLY A 94 -3.04 -4.77 -2.67
C GLY A 94 -3.56 -6.10 -2.13
N TYR A 95 -3.27 -7.21 -2.81
CA TYR A 95 -3.63 -8.55 -2.32
C TYR A 95 -2.95 -8.88 -0.99
N VAL A 96 -1.66 -8.60 -0.85
CA VAL A 96 -0.93 -8.77 0.42
C VAL A 96 -1.55 -7.95 1.55
N LEU A 97 -1.92 -6.70 1.26
CA LEU A 97 -2.59 -5.81 2.21
C LEU A 97 -3.96 -6.37 2.63
N VAL A 98 -4.78 -6.78 1.66
CA VAL A 98 -6.09 -7.40 1.94
C VAL A 98 -5.94 -8.65 2.81
N ARG A 99 -4.93 -9.49 2.57
CA ARG A 99 -4.65 -10.66 3.41
C ARG A 99 -4.30 -10.25 4.85
N LYS A 100 -3.49 -9.20 5.03
CA LYS A 100 -3.15 -8.67 6.36
C LYS A 100 -4.39 -8.13 7.09
N LEU A 101 -5.22 -7.36 6.39
CA LEU A 101 -6.47 -6.81 6.94
C LEU A 101 -7.43 -7.91 7.35
N ARG A 102 -7.61 -8.95 6.52
CA ARG A 102 -8.43 -10.12 6.85
C ARG A 102 -7.91 -10.83 8.10
N ARG A 103 -6.61 -11.13 8.16
CA ARG A 103 -6.00 -11.77 9.34
C ARG A 103 -6.19 -10.94 10.61
N TYR A 104 -6.02 -9.62 10.52
CA TYR A 104 -6.22 -8.73 11.67
C TYR A 104 -7.69 -8.70 12.11
N ARG A 105 -8.63 -8.62 11.16
CA ARG A 105 -10.07 -8.68 11.44
C ARG A 105 -10.46 -9.99 12.10
N ASP A 106 -9.97 -11.12 11.59
CA ASP A 106 -10.31 -12.43 12.12
C ASP A 106 -9.80 -12.57 13.57
N ALA A 107 -8.58 -12.10 13.85
CA ALA A 107 -8.04 -12.04 15.22
C ALA A 107 -8.86 -11.10 16.13
N TYR A 108 -9.27 -9.94 15.63
CA TYR A 108 -10.12 -9.00 16.38
C TYR A 108 -11.47 -9.61 16.74
N LEU A 109 -12.14 -10.29 15.79
CA LEU A 109 -13.42 -10.95 16.04
C LEU A 109 -13.28 -12.09 17.04
N GLU A 110 -12.23 -12.91 16.92
CA GLU A 110 -11.94 -13.99 17.86
C GLU A 110 -11.75 -13.47 19.29
N THR A 111 -10.98 -12.39 19.46
CA THR A 111 -10.77 -11.80 20.79
C THR A 111 -12.02 -11.10 21.32
N ARG A 112 -12.79 -10.43 20.46
CA ARG A 112 -14.00 -9.70 20.87
C ARG A 112 -15.07 -10.66 21.35
N ASP A 113 -15.29 -11.75 20.62
CA ASP A 113 -16.32 -12.73 20.95
C ASP A 113 -15.94 -13.56 22.20
N ALA A 114 -14.68 -13.52 22.62
CA ALA A 114 -14.18 -14.13 23.86
C ALA A 114 -14.30 -13.23 25.10
N VAL A 115 -14.58 -11.93 24.93
CA VAL A 115 -14.71 -10.94 26.02
C VAL A 115 -16.20 -10.78 26.40
N ASP A 116 -16.49 -10.62 27.69
CA ASP A 116 -17.86 -10.41 28.19
C ASP A 116 -18.47 -9.14 27.55
N PRO A 117 -19.69 -9.20 26.97
CA PRO A 117 -20.37 -8.03 26.40
C PRO A 117 -20.61 -6.89 27.40
N ALA A 118 -20.44 -7.11 28.70
CA ALA A 118 -20.47 -6.07 29.73
C ALA A 118 -19.18 -5.25 29.85
N VAL A 119 -18.09 -5.60 29.15
CA VAL A 119 -16.85 -4.82 29.16
C VAL A 119 -17.05 -3.54 28.34
N GLU A 120 -17.03 -2.39 29.01
CA GLU A 120 -17.11 -1.10 28.34
C GLU A 120 -15.84 -0.84 27.51
N PRO A 121 -15.96 -0.29 26.29
CA PRO A 121 -14.81 0.11 25.50
C PRO A 121 -13.99 1.16 26.26
N GLU A 122 -12.66 1.08 26.14
CA GLU A 122 -11.80 2.17 26.60
C GLU A 122 -12.21 3.48 25.90
N LEU A 123 -12.48 4.52 26.70
CA LEU A 123 -12.80 5.84 26.18
C LEU A 123 -11.69 6.31 25.24
N THR A 124 -12.07 6.86 24.10
CA THR A 124 -11.08 7.43 23.20
C THR A 124 -10.51 8.73 23.77
N GLU A 125 -9.36 9.17 23.28
CA GLU A 125 -8.73 10.46 23.68
C GLU A 125 -9.61 11.71 23.41
N PHE A 126 -10.82 11.52 22.86
CA PHE A 126 -11.80 12.55 22.52
C PHE A 126 -13.09 12.44 23.35
N GLU A 127 -13.17 11.46 24.25
CA GLU A 127 -14.32 11.18 25.11
C GLU A 127 -13.88 11.37 26.56
N ASP A 128 -14.42 12.39 27.22
CA ASP A 128 -14.27 12.69 28.67
C ASP A 128 -15.47 12.16 29.46
#